data_AF-X1TJF9-F1
#
_entry.id   AF-X1TJF9-F1
#
_cell.length_a   1.000
_cell.length_b   1.000
_cell.length_c   1.000
_cell.angle_alpha   90.00
_cell.angle_beta   90.00
_cell.angle_gamma   90.00
#
_symmetry.space_group_name_H-M   'P 1'
#
loop_
_entity.id
_entity.type
_entity.pdbx_description
1 polymer ?
#
loop_
_entity_poly.entity_id
_entity_poly.type
_entity_poly.pdbx_seq_one_letter_code
_entity_poly.pdbx_strand_id
1 'polypeptide(L)' 'MNEISIRIATMNDYEEICRLYRQLDEIQADLLPEVFQRFSGSPRPREVVAHFIEQDTADYIVAVVDARIVGFPAVLV' A
#
# COMPACT_ATOMS: atom_id res chain seq x y z
N MET A 1 -21.06 6.95 -11.29
CA MET A 1 -20.34 6.67 -10.03
C MET A 1 -19.83 5.26 -10.14
N ASN A 2 -18.53 5.06 -10.07
CA ASN A 2 -17.97 3.71 -10.10
C ASN A 2 -18.16 3.12 -8.70
N GLU A 3 -18.55 1.86 -8.63
CA GLU A 3 -18.79 1.17 -7.38
C GLU A 3 -17.45 0.94 -6.65
N ILE A 4 -17.39 1.32 -5.38
CA ILE A 4 -16.23 1.08 -4.53
C ILE A 4 -16.52 -0.19 -3.73
N SER A 5 -15.62 -1.16 -3.80
CA SER A 5 -15.65 -2.33 -2.93
C SER A 5 -14.45 -2.31 -1.97
N ILE A 6 -14.66 -2.83 -0.75
CA ILE A 6 -13.60 -3.01 0.24
C ILE A 6 -13.46 -4.50 0.49
N ARG A 7 -12.23 -5.01 0.45
CA ARG A 7 -11.93 -6.42 0.74
C ARG A 7 -10.61 -6.58 1.44
N ILE A 8 -10.41 -7.72 2.09
CA ILE A 8 -9.10 -8.14 2.60
C ILE A 8 -8.12 -8.26 1.42
N ALA A 9 -6.91 -7.75 1.61
CA ALA A 9 -5.83 -7.87 0.66
C ALA A 9 -5.31 -9.31 0.62
N THR A 10 -4.73 -9.69 -0.51
CA THR A 10 -4.04 -10.97 -0.70
C THR A 10 -2.65 -10.69 -1.24
N MET A 11 -1.75 -11.66 -1.19
CA MET A 11 -0.41 -11.48 -1.77
C MET A 11 -0.38 -11.27 -3.29
N ASN A 12 -1.50 -11.49 -3.98
CA ASN A 12 -1.66 -11.10 -5.39
C ASN A 12 -1.77 -9.58 -5.57
N ASP A 13 -2.09 -8.84 -4.50
CA ASP A 13 -2.24 -7.38 -4.49
C ASP A 13 -0.92 -6.65 -4.25
N TYR A 14 0.15 -7.38 -3.96
CA TYR A 14 1.45 -6.84 -3.55
C TYR A 14 1.97 -5.71 -4.45
N GLU A 15 1.92 -5.91 -5.78
CA GLU A 15 2.44 -4.91 -6.72
C GLU A 15 1.61 -3.61 -6.70
N GLU A 16 0.28 -3.70 -6.57
CA GLU A 16 -0.58 -2.52 -6.49
C GLU A 16 -0.46 -1.81 -5.13
N ILE A 17 -0.26 -2.56 -4.05
CA ILE A 17 0.08 -2.00 -2.72
C ILE A 17 1.41 -1.25 -2.80
N CYS A 18 2.45 -1.84 -3.40
CA CYS A 18 3.73 -1.18 -3.59
C CYS A 18 3.62 0.04 -4.52
N ARG A 19 2.76 0.01 -5.53
CA ARG A 19 2.50 1.18 -6.38
C ARG A 19 1.95 2.35 -5.55
N LEU A 20 1.02 2.09 -4.64
CA LEU A 20 0.43 3.10 -3.77
C LEU A 20 1.42 3.60 -2.70
N TYR A 21 2.22 2.72 -2.10
CA TYR A 21 3.30 3.14 -1.21
C TYR A 21 4.31 4.05 -1.91
N ARG A 22 4.68 3.75 -3.17
CA ARG A 22 5.58 4.62 -3.94
C ARG A 22 5.01 6.02 -4.12
N GLN A 23 3.71 6.12 -4.43
CA GLN A 23 3.03 7.42 -4.54
C GLN A 23 3.08 8.19 -3.22
N LEU A 24 2.84 7.51 -2.09
CA LEU A 24 2.94 8.12 -0.77
C LEU A 24 4.37 8.59 -0.45
N ASP A 25 5.36 7.71 -0.66
CA ASP A 25 6.76 7.99 -0.37
C ASP A 25 7.29 9.15 -1.24
N GLU A 26 6.85 9.25 -2.51
CA GLU A 26 7.15 10.38 -3.41
C GLU A 26 6.57 11.70 -2.89
N ILE A 27 5.29 11.71 -2.50
CA ILE A 27 4.63 12.89 -1.92
C ILE A 27 5.35 13.34 -0.64
N GLN A 28 5.73 12.40 0.22
CA GLN A 28 6.45 12.69 1.47
C GLN A 28 7.84 13.28 1.21
N ALA A 29 8.58 12.74 0.25
CA ALA A 29 9.89 13.27 -0.16
C ALA A 29 9.79 14.65 -0.80
N ASP A 30 8.69 14.97 -1.49
CA ASP A 30 8.45 16.31 -2.04
C ASP A 30 8.11 17.33 -0.93
N LEU A 31 7.34 16.91 0.08
CA LEU A 31 6.87 17.79 1.16
C LEU A 31 7.92 18.05 2.25
N LEU A 32 8.74 17.05 2.59
CA LEU A 32 9.71 17.10 3.69
C LEU A 32 11.03 16.41 3.26
N PRO A 33 11.76 16.98 2.28
CA PRO A 33 12.96 16.37 1.70
C PRO A 33 14.13 16.20 2.69
N GLU A 34 14.12 16.92 3.80
CA GLU A 34 15.08 16.78 4.89
C GLU A 34 14.81 15.57 5.80
N VAL A 35 13.61 15.00 5.74
CA VAL A 35 13.18 13.82 6.52
C VAL A 35 13.09 12.57 5.64
N PHE A 36 12.50 12.69 4.45
CA PHE A 36 12.21 11.56 3.59
C PHE A 36 13.09 11.55 2.34
N GLN A 37 13.49 10.36 1.93
CA GLN A 37 14.23 10.13 0.68
C GLN A 37 13.38 9.32 -0.30
N ARG A 38 13.63 9.53 -1.60
CA ARG A 38 13.05 8.68 -2.64
C ARG A 38 13.77 7.32 -2.62
N PHE A 39 13.00 6.24 -2.61
CA PHE A 39 13.54 4.89 -2.64
C PHE A 39 13.59 4.34 -4.06
N SER A 40 14.73 3.75 -4.44
CA SER A 40 14.84 2.93 -5.65
C SER A 40 14.49 1.48 -5.33
N GLY A 41 13.43 0.95 -5.97
CA GLY A 41 13.01 -0.45 -5.83
C GLY A 41 11.57 -0.61 -5.33
N SER A 42 11.33 -1.71 -4.60
CA SER A 42 10.06 -1.89 -3.90
C SER A 42 10.05 -1.05 -2.62
N PRO A 43 9.03 -0.20 -2.40
CA PRO A 43 8.98 0.65 -1.20
C PRO A 43 8.84 -0.17 0.08
N ARG A 44 8.29 -1.39 0.01
CA ARG A 44 8.20 -2.31 1.14
C ARG A 44 8.69 -3.71 0.72
N PRO A 45 9.48 -4.40 1.55
CA PRO A 45 9.84 -5.80 1.30
C PRO A 45 8.60 -6.69 1.24
N ARG A 46 8.68 -7.76 0.44
CA ARG A 46 7.55 -8.69 0.27
C ARG A 46 7.16 -9.36 1.57
N GLU A 47 8.14 -9.66 2.42
CA GLU A 47 7.99 -10.27 3.73
C GLU A 47 7.23 -9.36 4.70
N VAL A 48 7.44 -8.04 4.60
CA VAL A 48 6.73 -7.05 5.41
C VAL A 48 5.25 -7.00 5.01
N VAL A 49 4.96 -6.97 3.71
CA VAL A 49 3.57 -6.97 3.23
C VAL A 49 2.89 -8.30 3.56
N ALA A 50 3.57 -9.43 3.39
CA ALA A 50 3.06 -10.75 3.77
C ALA A 50 2.73 -10.81 5.26
N HIS A 51 3.59 -10.26 6.12
CA HIS A 51 3.33 -10.21 7.55
C HIS A 51 2.04 -9.47 7.91
N PHE A 52 1.66 -8.42 7.19
CA PHE A 52 0.41 -7.72 7.43
C PHE A 52 -0.81 -8.41 6.82
N ILE A 53 -0.64 -9.15 5.73
CA ILE A 53 -1.73 -9.83 5.01
C ILE A 53 -2.06 -11.20 5.62
N GLU A 54 -1.05 -11.93 6.09
CA GLU A 54 -1.18 -13.34 6.47
C GLU A 54 -1.45 -13.56 7.96
N GLN A 55 -1.57 -12.49 8.76
CA GLN A 55 -1.97 -12.61 10.16
C GLN A 55 -3.44 -13.00 10.31
N ASP A 56 -3.76 -13.81 11.33
CA ASP A 56 -5.16 -14.18 11.64
C ASP A 56 -6.02 -12.97 12.02
N THR A 57 -5.39 -11.88 12.45
CA THR A 57 -6.01 -10.56 12.71
C THR A 57 -5.65 -9.54 11.63
N ALA A 58 -5.32 -9.99 10.42
CA ALA A 58 -4.92 -9.11 9.33
C ALA A 58 -6.06 -8.17 8.92
N ASP A 59 -5.96 -6.92 9.35
CA ASP A 59 -6.87 -5.83 8.98
C ASP A 59 -6.41 -5.10 7.70
N TYR A 60 -5.54 -5.74 6.91
CA TYR A 60 -5.00 -5.16 5.69
C TYR A 60 -6.05 -5.20 4.58
N ILE A 61 -6.88 -4.15 4.53
CA ILE A 61 -7.99 -4.01 3.58
C ILE A 61 -7.61 -3.10 2.41
N VAL A 62 -8.14 -3.40 1.23
CA VAL A 62 -7.95 -2.58 0.02
C VAL A 62 -9.29 -2.07 -0.50
N ALA A 63 -9.30 -0.83 -0.97
CA ALA A 63 -10.39 -0.25 -1.73
C ALA A 63 -10.18 -0.50 -3.22
N VAL A 64 -11.20 -1.04 -3.91
CA VAL A 64 -11.13 -1.45 -5.31
C VAL A 64 -12.20 -0.71 -6.12
N VAL A 65 -11.79 -0.16 -7.26
CA VAL A 65 -12.64 0.48 -8.29
C VAL A 65 -12.21 -0.07 -9.65
N ASP A 66 -13.15 -0.56 -10.45
CA ASP A 66 -12.89 -1.14 -11.79
C ASP A 66 -11.73 -2.16 -11.80
N ALA A 67 -11.75 -3.09 -10.84
CA ALA A 67 -10.71 -4.11 -10.62
C ALA A 67 -9.31 -3.58 -10.28
N ARG A 68 -9.16 -2.28 -9.99
CA ARG A 68 -7.90 -1.67 -9.55
C ARG A 68 -7.95 -1.27 -8.09
N ILE A 69 -6.86 -1.52 -7.36
CA ILE A 69 -6.71 -1.04 -5.99
C ILE A 69 -6.40 0.46 -6.02
N VAL A 70 -7.24 1.25 -5.36
CA VAL A 70 -7.13 2.72 -5.32
C VAL A 70 -6.69 3.25 -3.96
N GLY A 71 -6.68 2.41 -2.93
CA GLY A 71 -6.23 2.80 -1.60
C GLY A 71 -6.24 1.64 -0.61
N PHE A 72 -5.55 1.83 0.51
CA PHE A 72 -5.61 0.97 1.69
C PHE A 72 -5.21 1.82 2.92
N PRO A 73 -5.69 1.49 4.13
CA PRO A 73 -5.20 2.11 5.35
C PRO A 73 -3.78 1.59 5.64
N ALA A 74 -2.83 2.50 5.78
CA ALA A 74 -1.48 2.18 6.21
C ALA A 74 -1.27 2.73 7.62
N VAL A 75 -0.83 1.88 8.56
CA VAL A 75 -0.24 2.35 9.81
C VAL A 75 1.25 2.55 9.55
N LEU A 76 1.71 3.78 9.68
CA LEU A 76 3.13 4.12 9.68
C LEU A 76 3.57 4.08 11.15
N VAL A 77 4.37 3.07 11.52
CA VAL A 77 5.05 2.97 12.82
C VAL A 77 6.48 3.44 12.71
#